data_AF-A0A1Z8ZCI6-F1
#
_entry.id   AF-A0A1Z8ZCI6-F1
#
_cell.length_a   1.000
_cell.length_b   1.000
_cell.length_c   1.000
_cell.angle_alpha   90.00
_cell.angle_beta   90.00
_cell.angle_gamma   90.00
#
_symmetry.space_group_name_H-M   'P 1'
#
loop_
_entity.id
_entity.type
_entity.pdbx_description
1 polymer ?
#
loop_
_entity_poly.entity_id
_entity_poly.type
_entity_poly.pdbx_seq_one_letter_code
_entity_poly.pdbx_strand_id
1 'polypeptide(L)'
;MSKQNMSFQLGITFEDVEVKGVQINLRNFLYLNANICKEIEKLCRYNSYVNFAETLLNGMQIEGKIETVFNHKRFIAALKKFQLVHKSNWKGFFTYEDAKDNYIFKAPNFIKELS
;
A
#
# COMPACT_ATOMS: atom_id res chain seq x y z
N MET A 1 9.46 22.59 -14.97
CA MET A 1 9.11 21.97 -13.68
C MET A 1 9.64 20.55 -13.69
N SER A 2 10.49 20.15 -12.74
CA SER A 2 10.90 18.75 -12.60
C SER A 2 9.68 17.95 -12.15
N LYS A 3 9.17 17.04 -12.99
CA LYS A 3 8.16 16.07 -12.57
C LYS A 3 8.79 15.19 -11.49
N GLN A 4 8.19 15.13 -10.31
CA GLN A 4 8.51 14.09 -9.33
C GLN A 4 7.72 12.86 -9.72
N ASN A 5 8.42 11.75 -9.91
CA ASN A 5 7.81 10.49 -10.31
C ASN A 5 7.99 9.47 -9.20
N MET A 6 6.94 8.72 -8.90
CA MET A 6 7.03 7.58 -8.02
C MET A 6 6.46 6.34 -8.70
N SER A 7 7.23 5.26 -8.77
CA SER A 7 6.75 3.97 -9.25
C SER A 7 6.64 2.97 -8.10
N PHE A 8 5.59 2.17 -8.15
CA PHE A 8 5.27 1.15 -7.16
C PHE A 8 5.30 -0.22 -7.82
N GLN A 9 5.98 -1.14 -7.16
CA GLN A 9 5.79 -2.57 -7.33
C GLN A 9 5.75 -3.15 -5.92
N LEU A 10 4.59 -3.08 -5.28
CA LEU A 10 4.43 -3.40 -3.87
C LEU A 10 3.32 -4.44 -3.67
N GLY A 11 3.68 -5.61 -3.18
CA GLY A 11 2.74 -6.59 -2.64
C GLY A 11 2.68 -6.50 -1.12
N ILE A 12 1.48 -6.52 -0.56
CA ILE A 12 1.19 -6.52 0.87
C ILE A 12 0.34 -7.75 1.15
N THR A 13 0.81 -8.65 2.00
CA THR A 13 0.08 -9.86 2.42
C THR A 13 -0.33 -9.73 3.87
N PHE A 14 -1.56 -10.12 4.18
CA PHE A 14 -2.16 -10.11 5.52
C PHE A 14 -3.22 -11.19 5.59
N GLU A 15 -3.59 -11.65 6.78
CA GLU A 15 -4.50 -12.78 6.93
C GLU A 15 -5.89 -12.31 7.37
N ASP A 16 -6.92 -12.83 6.68
CA ASP A 16 -8.34 -12.79 7.04
C ASP A 16 -8.86 -11.42 7.50
N VAL A 17 -8.50 -10.36 6.78
CA VAL A 17 -9.08 -9.03 7.07
C VAL A 17 -10.48 -8.96 6.46
N GLU A 18 -11.48 -8.98 7.34
CA GLU A 18 -12.89 -8.88 6.97
C GLU A 18 -13.24 -7.47 6.49
N VAL A 19 -13.89 -7.39 5.33
CA VAL A 19 -14.42 -6.15 4.80
C VAL A 19 -15.91 -6.31 4.50
N LYS A 20 -16.70 -5.42 5.08
CA LYS A 20 -18.15 -5.36 4.84
C LYS A 20 -18.43 -4.67 3.51
N GLY A 21 -19.07 -5.40 2.60
CA GLY A 21 -19.46 -4.90 1.28
C GLY A 21 -18.45 -5.22 0.17
N VAL A 22 -18.81 -4.83 -1.05
CA VAL A 22 -18.09 -5.22 -2.28
C VAL A 22 -16.91 -4.27 -2.59
N GLN A 23 -16.86 -3.11 -1.94
CA GLN A 23 -15.86 -2.07 -2.21
C GLN A 23 -15.02 -1.77 -0.97
N ILE A 24 -13.70 -1.73 -1.16
CA ILE A 24 -12.74 -1.45 -0.09
C ILE A 24 -12.51 0.06 -0.01
N ASN A 25 -12.85 0.64 1.14
CA ASN A 25 -12.51 2.02 1.42
C ASN A 25 -11.02 2.13 1.78
N LEU A 26 -10.18 2.42 0.77
CA LEU A 26 -8.72 2.56 0.91
C LEU A 26 -8.29 3.51 2.02
N ARG A 27 -9.05 4.60 2.21
CA ARG A 27 -8.74 5.62 3.21
C ARG A 27 -8.76 5.03 4.61
N ASN A 28 -9.83 4.29 4.92
CA ASN A 28 -9.99 3.66 6.22
C ASN A 28 -9.10 2.44 6.35
N PHE A 29 -9.00 1.64 5.28
CA PHE A 29 -8.26 0.39 5.25
C PHE A 29 -6.76 0.61 5.49
N LEU A 30 -6.14 1.56 4.77
CA LEU A 30 -4.71 1.84 4.88
C LEU A 30 -4.38 3.06 5.76
N TYR A 31 -5.36 3.63 6.47
CA TYR A 31 -5.19 4.86 7.27
C TYR A 31 -4.65 6.06 6.48
N LEU A 32 -5.12 6.23 5.25
CA LEU A 32 -4.65 7.25 4.32
C LEU A 32 -5.47 8.55 4.41
N ASN A 33 -4.94 9.61 3.81
CA ASN A 33 -5.73 10.81 3.53
C ASN A 33 -6.36 10.72 2.12
N ALA A 34 -7.36 11.56 1.85
CA ALA A 34 -8.09 11.55 0.58
C ALA A 34 -7.19 11.78 -0.64
N ASN A 35 -6.18 12.65 -0.53
CA ASN A 35 -5.27 12.95 -1.63
C ASN A 35 -4.44 11.73 -2.03
N ILE A 36 -3.82 11.04 -1.07
CA ILE A 36 -3.04 9.83 -1.35
C ILE A 36 -3.95 8.73 -1.91
N CYS A 37 -5.16 8.57 -1.37
CA CYS A 37 -6.13 7.59 -1.88
C CYS A 37 -6.40 7.82 -3.37
N LYS A 38 -6.72 9.06 -3.75
CA LYS A 38 -7.04 9.41 -5.14
C LYS A 38 -5.91 9.06 -6.11
N GLU A 39 -4.66 9.21 -5.68
CA GLU A 39 -3.49 8.93 -6.53
C GLU A 39 -3.24 7.42 -6.68
N ILE A 40 -3.48 6.60 -5.64
CA ILE A 40 -3.15 5.16 -5.65
C ILE A 40 -4.35 4.26 -5.98
N GLU A 41 -5.58 4.74 -5.89
CA GLU A 41 -6.79 3.91 -5.98
C GLU A 41 -6.84 3.06 -7.25
N LYS A 42 -6.44 3.65 -8.39
CA LYS A 42 -6.39 2.96 -9.68
C LYS A 42 -5.18 2.01 -9.84
N LEU A 43 -4.22 2.09 -8.93
CA LEU A 43 -3.02 1.26 -8.89
C LEU A 43 -3.20 0.07 -7.94
N CYS A 44 -4.23 0.09 -7.09
CA CYS A 44 -4.52 -0.93 -6.11
C CYS A 44 -5.28 -2.12 -6.71
N ARG A 45 -4.84 -3.33 -6.40
CA ARG A 45 -5.52 -4.60 -6.67
C ARG A 45 -5.60 -5.40 -5.39
N TYR A 46 -6.66 -6.18 -5.21
CA TYR A 46 -6.88 -6.94 -3.99
C TYR A 46 -7.01 -8.42 -4.28
N ASN A 47 -6.44 -9.23 -3.39
CA ASN A 47 -6.64 -10.66 -3.37
C ASN A 47 -7.72 -10.95 -2.32
N SER A 48 -8.89 -11.37 -2.79
CA SER A 48 -10.06 -11.62 -1.96
C SER A 48 -10.65 -13.00 -2.21
N TYR A 49 -11.37 -13.51 -1.22
CA TYR A 49 -12.28 -14.63 -1.37
C TYR A 49 -13.59 -14.33 -0.62
N VAL A 50 -14.67 -14.96 -1.06
CA VAL A 50 -15.99 -14.78 -0.44
C VAL A 50 -16.31 -16.01 0.39
N ASN A 51 -16.65 -15.79 1.66
CA ASN A 51 -17.32 -16.77 2.51
C ASN A 51 -18.82 -16.40 2.61
N PHE A 52 -19.67 -17.32 3.07
CA PHE A 52 -21.15 -17.30 3.10
C PHE A 52 -21.85 -16.01 3.58
N ALA A 53 -21.14 -14.97 4.02
CA ALA A 53 -21.67 -13.62 4.26
C ALA A 53 -20.66 -12.47 4.03
N GLU A 54 -19.37 -12.74 3.80
CA GLU A 54 -18.28 -11.77 3.98
C GLU A 54 -17.21 -11.89 2.89
N THR A 55 -16.59 -10.75 2.57
CA THR A 55 -15.38 -10.72 1.72
C THR A 55 -14.16 -10.65 2.62
N LEU A 56 -13.32 -11.68 2.53
CA LEU A 56 -12.07 -11.78 3.27
C LEU A 56 -10.92 -11.42 2.34
N LEU A 57 -10.06 -10.50 2.79
CA LEU A 57 -8.89 -10.06 2.05
C LEU A 57 -7.63 -10.70 2.61
N ASN A 58 -6.84 -11.28 1.71
CA ASN A 58 -5.56 -11.94 2.04
C ASN A 58 -4.34 -11.15 1.54
N GLY A 59 -4.58 -10.05 0.85
CA GLY A 59 -3.51 -9.21 0.36
C GLY A 59 -3.98 -8.10 -0.57
N MET A 60 -3.04 -7.22 -0.87
CA MET A 60 -3.19 -6.11 -1.80
C MET A 60 -1.90 -5.93 -2.59
N GLN A 61 -2.02 -5.54 -3.84
CA GLN A 61 -0.92 -5.09 -4.68
C GLN A 61 -1.13 -3.63 -5.05
N ILE A 62 -0.05 -2.85 -5.09
CA ILE A 62 -0.03 -1.48 -5.59
C ILE A 62 1.05 -1.43 -6.66
N GLU A 63 0.63 -1.30 -7.91
CA GLU A 63 1.51 -1.35 -9.08
C GLU A 63 1.21 -0.21 -10.04
N GLY A 64 2.26 0.48 -10.47
CA GLY A 64 2.16 1.54 -11.48
C GLY A 64 2.99 2.77 -11.12
N LYS A 65 2.61 3.92 -11.68
CA LYS A 65 3.40 5.16 -11.57
C LYS A 65 2.50 6.36 -11.29
N ILE A 66 2.97 7.24 -10.43
CA ILE A 66 2.41 8.56 -10.15
C ILE A 66 3.38 9.59 -10.71
N GLU A 67 2.92 10.45 -11.61
CA GLU A 67 3.74 11.52 -12.24
C GLU A 67 3.55 12.90 -11.59
N THR A 68 2.92 12.91 -10.42
CA THR A 68 2.60 14.11 -9.64
C THR A 68 3.42 14.10 -8.34
N VAL A 69 3.42 15.24 -7.64
CA VAL A 69 4.04 15.34 -6.32
C VAL A 69 3.31 14.42 -5.35
N PHE A 70 3.94 13.29 -5.01
CA PHE A 70 3.39 12.29 -4.11
C PHE A 70 4.04 12.37 -2.72
N ASN A 71 3.22 12.46 -1.67
CA ASN A 71 3.71 12.46 -0.29
C ASN A 71 4.08 11.04 0.17
N HIS A 72 5.19 10.53 -0.35
CA HIS A 72 5.70 9.19 -0.10
C HIS A 72 5.97 8.92 1.39
N LYS A 73 6.46 9.93 2.15
CA LYS A 73 6.72 9.78 3.59
C LYS A 73 5.45 9.44 4.36
N ARG A 74 4.35 10.15 4.06
CA ARG A 74 3.05 9.89 4.70
C ARG A 74 2.46 8.56 4.29
N PHE A 75 2.62 8.17 3.02
CA PHE A 75 2.20 6.86 2.54
C PHE A 75 2.96 5.73 3.26
N ILE A 76 4.29 5.80 3.32
CA ILE A 76 5.14 4.84 4.03
C ILE A 76 4.76 4.73 5.51
N ALA A 77 4.50 5.86 6.18
CA ALA A 77 4.07 5.85 7.59
C ALA A 77 2.72 5.13 7.78
N ALA A 78 1.79 5.33 6.86
CA ALA A 78 0.48 4.69 6.89
C ALA A 78 0.60 3.17 6.64
N LEU A 79 1.44 2.76 5.70
CA LEU A 79 1.77 1.35 5.50
C LEU A 79 2.34 0.74 6.77
N LYS A 80 3.33 1.38 7.42
CA LYS A 80 3.94 0.88 8.67
C LYS A 80 2.89 0.67 9.76
N LYS A 81 1.94 1.60 9.88
CA LYS A 81 0.81 1.46 10.81
C LYS A 81 -0.07 0.26 10.44
N PHE A 82 -0.44 0.11 9.18
CA PHE A 82 -1.23 -1.02 8.70
C PHE A 82 -0.55 -2.36 9.00
N GLN A 83 0.76 -2.44 8.82
CA GLN A 83 1.57 -3.62 9.17
C GLN A 83 1.49 -3.97 10.66
N LEU A 84 1.56 -2.98 11.55
CA LEU A 84 1.45 -3.24 13.00
C LEU A 84 0.05 -3.75 13.38
N VAL A 85 -1.00 -3.18 12.78
CA VAL A 85 -2.39 -3.53 13.10
C VAL A 85 -2.77 -4.91 12.56
N HIS A 86 -2.43 -5.20 11.30
CA HIS A 86 -2.90 -6.38 10.58
C HIS A 86 -1.81 -7.46 10.41
N LYS A 87 -0.68 -7.33 11.11
CA LYS A 87 0.48 -8.23 11.02
C LYS A 87 0.89 -8.50 9.55
N SER A 88 0.85 -7.47 8.72
CA SER A 88 1.06 -7.61 7.28
C SER A 88 2.55 -7.70 6.92
N ASN A 89 2.87 -8.43 5.86
CA ASN A 89 4.22 -8.51 5.28
C ASN A 89 4.25 -7.82 3.92
N TRP A 90 5.36 -7.19 3.58
CA TRP A 90 5.50 -6.44 2.33
C TRP A 90 6.61 -7.01 1.48
N LYS A 91 6.41 -7.03 0.17
CA LYS A 91 7.40 -7.45 -0.82
C LYS A 91 7.40 -6.47 -1.98
N GLY A 92 8.60 -6.09 -2.41
CA GLY A 92 8.80 -5.26 -3.59
C GLY A 92 9.46 -3.93 -3.26
N PHE A 93 9.24 -2.93 -4.11
CA PHE A 93 9.98 -1.68 -4.10
C PHE A 93 9.07 -0.50 -4.40
N PHE A 94 9.45 0.64 -3.85
CA PHE A 94 8.99 1.94 -4.32
C PHE A 94 10.19 2.77 -4.73
N THR A 95 10.14 3.29 -5.95
CA THR A 95 11.20 4.10 -6.54
C THR A 95 10.70 5.51 -6.66
N TYR A 96 11.46 6.45 -6.13
CA TYR A 96 11.24 7.88 -6.26
C TYR A 96 12.32 8.45 -7.16
N GLU A 97 11.94 9.23 -8.15
CA GLU A 97 12.87 9.89 -9.06
C GLU A 97 12.42 11.34 -9.31
N ASP A 98 13.33 12.28 -9.11
CA ASP A 98 13.17 13.66 -9.54
C ASP A 98 14.45 14.18 -10.23
N ALA A 99 14.50 15.47 -10.55
CA ALA A 99 15.66 16.05 -11.24
C ALA A 99 16.93 16.18 -10.38
N LYS A 100 16.86 15.90 -9.07
CA LYS A 100 17.95 16.03 -8.10
C LYS A 100 18.33 14.69 -7.49
N ASP A 101 17.36 13.86 -7.16
CA ASP A 101 17.55 12.63 -6.40
C ASP A 101 16.81 11.42 -7.00
N ASN A 102 17.36 10.23 -6.78
CA ASN A 102 16.69 8.95 -7.02
C ASN A 102 16.86 8.04 -5.79
N TYR A 103 15.76 7.53 -5.26
CA TYR A 103 15.75 6.63 -4.10
C TYR A 103 14.92 5.39 -4.39
N ILE A 104 15.51 4.22 -4.13
CA ILE A 104 14.79 2.95 -4.11
C ILE A 104 14.68 2.50 -2.67
N PHE A 105 13.45 2.33 -2.21
CA PHE A 105 13.18 1.74 -0.91
C PHE A 105 12.66 0.33 -1.13
N LYS A 106 13.46 -0.65 -0.70
CA LYS A 106 13.03 -2.04 -0.65
C LYS A 106 12.09 -2.21 0.53
N ALA A 107 10.98 -2.91 0.30
CA ALA A 107 10.10 -3.31 1.37
C ALA A 107 10.88 -4.22 2.35
N PRO A 108 11.02 -3.83 3.62
CA PRO A 108 11.69 -4.65 4.63
C PRO A 108 10.89 -5.92 4.91
N ASN A 109 11.60 -7.05 4.97
CA ASN A 109 11.04 -8.33 5.41
C ASN A 109 11.05 -8.31 6.95
N PHE A 110 10.09 -7.64 7.56
CA PHE A 110 10.00 -7.58 9.02
C PHE A 110 9.40 -8.90 9.53
N ILE A 111 10.26 -9.90 9.69
CA ILE A 111 9.94 -11.05 10.54
C ILE A 111 9.77 -10.47 11.95
N LYS A 112 8.60 -10.67 12.55
CA LYS A 112 8.36 -10.32 13.95
C LYS A 112 9.46 -11.00 14.78
N GLU A 113 10.35 -10.22 15.40
CA GLU A 113 11.20 -10.79 16.44
C GLU A 113 10.26 -11.29 17.53
N LEU A 114 10.25 -12.60 17.74
CA LEU A 114 9.56 -13.24 18.84
C LEU A 114 10.24 -12.79 20.13
N SER A 115 9.67 -11.77 20.77
CA SER A 115 9.93 -11.44 22.18
C SER A 115 9.23 -12.42 23.10
#